data_AF-A0A9D7V016-F1
#
_entry.id   AF-A0A9D7V016-F1
#
_cell.length_a   1.000
_cell.length_b   1.000
_cell.length_c   1.000
_cell.angle_alpha   90.00
_cell.angle_beta   90.00
_cell.angle_gamma   90.00
#
_symmetry.space_group_name_H-M   'P 1'
#
loop_
_entity.id
_entity.type
_entity.pdbx_description
1 polymer ?
#
loop_
_entity_poly.entity_id
_entity_poly.type
_entity_poly.pdbx_seq_one_letter_code
_entity_poly.pdbx_strand_id
1 'polypeptide(L)'
;MEMLNSYRRVVYFLVVTAVLLAACGEGAETATAVPPTATITTPPTVAGNLPAITAVTLDRLTLPRYESLEMVVEVTAVYTNPYDAREVSLDGLFTAPDGSEMRVPGFWDGQEAWRLRFTPSQEGEWRYQLHLTDANGLSQPSEGTFTVTPSDHHGWLQAGNWVNPAYSGHYLVHHDGTPFYGLGHADALNILIDGFTVERGVGLFNNMVEAGENYVVWWPFYTSSPVSGSYDNYNVSNLNLIDAVVKDAQAKGVFLIFTIWDHPQLRDNTHAWGIGNWGGNGFSKLTDIDAFFTDPEAWVWQENLYRYVIARWGYSPAIGLWQTVSEINGTNAYNHTDPWHEKVNAYFVANDPYRHPTTASRSGDVDWEAGHLAMDAPQVHLYDFDNDAVGAAQVLAEWTSLMFNRAEKPNWVGEFGVTGNTYYPELFHNAIWAALATGAAMTPAEWNSGGGWMRMSPEMLAGLARLGTFVSDLPLAQLKPTAVTLSSSDPDVRGWGIIGADGGLFWVQDFSLEGAPIEQVRADETVRQGVSVSMAGMAAGVYEIRPYHTWQGAYLDAYTVECAVNEPCVIPLPDFEDDMAFQVLGK
;
A
#
# COMPACT_ATOMS: atom_id res chain seq x y z
N MET A 1 -29.86 -21.06 -29.52
CA MET A 1 -30.77 -20.17 -30.26
C MET A 1 -30.01 -18.86 -30.49
N GLU A 2 -28.91 -18.97 -31.22
CA GLU A 2 -28.76 -18.60 -32.65
C GLU A 2 -28.61 -17.09 -32.89
N MET A 3 -27.44 -16.75 -33.44
CA MET A 3 -27.03 -15.54 -34.17
C MET A 3 -26.73 -14.25 -33.39
N LEU A 4 -25.45 -13.92 -33.21
CA LEU A 4 -24.74 -13.06 -34.18
C LEU A 4 -23.22 -13.05 -33.93
N ASN A 5 -22.50 -13.28 -35.02
CA ASN A 5 -21.07 -13.44 -35.15
C ASN A 5 -20.43 -12.14 -35.67
N SER A 6 -19.12 -12.01 -35.41
CA SER A 6 -18.12 -11.22 -36.17
C SER A 6 -18.10 -9.70 -35.96
N TYR A 7 -16.95 -9.17 -35.51
CA TYR A 7 -16.08 -8.35 -36.38
C TYR A 7 -14.62 -8.36 -35.87
N ARG A 8 -13.73 -8.89 -36.72
CA ARG A 8 -12.27 -8.91 -36.58
C ARG A 8 -11.65 -7.66 -37.24
N ARG A 9 -10.60 -7.14 -36.58
CA ARG A 9 -9.34 -6.55 -37.08
C ARG A 9 -9.34 -5.84 -38.46
N VAL A 10 -8.97 -4.56 -38.45
CA VAL A 10 -8.28 -3.91 -39.57
C VAL A 10 -7.08 -3.12 -39.02
N VAL A 11 -5.89 -3.56 -39.43
CA VAL A 11 -4.58 -2.91 -39.25
C VAL A 11 -4.39 -1.93 -40.39
N TYR A 12 -4.05 -0.67 -40.10
CA TYR A 12 -3.52 0.27 -41.09
C TYR A 12 -2.09 0.66 -40.74
N PHE A 13 -1.15 0.13 -41.53
CA PHE A 13 0.19 0.68 -41.70
C PHE A 13 0.11 1.93 -42.57
N LEU A 14 0.69 3.04 -42.12
CA LEU A 14 1.03 4.16 -43.00
C LEU A 14 2.43 4.66 -42.64
N VAL A 15 3.37 4.28 -43.50
CA VAL A 15 4.73 4.83 -43.59
C VAL A 15 4.64 6.15 -44.34
N VAL A 16 5.08 7.25 -43.73
CA VAL A 16 5.43 8.47 -44.45
C VAL A 16 6.80 8.95 -43.97
N THR A 17 7.80 8.69 -44.80
CA THR A 17 9.12 9.31 -44.79
C THR A 17 9.04 10.65 -45.55
N ALA A 18 9.43 11.76 -44.93
CA ALA A 18 9.75 12.99 -45.65
C ALA A 18 10.78 13.86 -44.89
N VAL A 19 12.04 13.66 -45.27
CA VAL A 19 13.09 14.64 -45.59
C VAL A 19 13.23 15.91 -44.72
N LEU A 20 14.33 15.93 -43.98
CA LEU A 20 15.03 17.09 -43.44
C LEU A 20 15.34 18.14 -44.52
N LEU A 21 14.96 19.40 -44.27
CA LEU A 21 15.64 20.57 -44.83
C LEU A 21 15.97 21.54 -43.69
N ALA A 22 17.26 21.66 -43.43
CA ALA A 22 17.84 22.66 -42.54
C ALA A 22 17.67 24.06 -43.14
N ALA A 23 17.15 24.99 -42.35
CA ALA A 23 17.33 26.42 -42.57
C ALA A 23 17.72 27.05 -41.23
N CYS A 24 18.97 27.51 -41.17
CA CYS A 24 19.47 28.38 -40.10
C CYS A 24 18.73 29.72 -40.17
N GLY A 25 18.27 30.21 -39.03
CA GLY A 25 17.61 31.50 -38.92
C GLY A 25 17.44 31.90 -37.46
N GLU A 26 18.47 32.59 -36.96
CA GLU A 26 18.47 33.62 -35.91
C GLU A 26 17.82 33.32 -34.55
N GLY A 27 18.66 33.39 -33.52
CA GLY A 27 18.29 33.18 -32.13
C GLY A 27 17.16 34.10 -31.66
N ALA A 28 16.06 33.47 -31.27
CA ALA A 28 15.17 34.03 -30.27
C ALA A 28 15.71 33.64 -28.90
N GLU A 29 16.20 34.63 -28.15
CA GLU A 29 16.41 34.52 -26.71
C GLU A 29 15.15 33.92 -26.09
N THR A 30 15.27 32.71 -25.54
CA THR A 30 14.30 32.20 -24.58
C THR A 30 14.31 33.18 -23.41
N ALA A 31 13.31 34.06 -23.36
CA ALA A 31 13.02 34.82 -22.17
C ALA A 31 12.77 33.81 -21.06
N THR A 32 13.80 33.60 -20.22
CA THR A 32 13.65 32.97 -18.92
C THR A 32 12.57 33.75 -18.21
N ALA A 33 11.38 33.17 -18.08
CA ALA A 33 10.38 33.69 -17.18
C ALA A 33 11.01 33.64 -15.79
N VAL A 34 11.52 34.79 -15.36
CA VAL A 34 11.93 35.00 -13.97
C VAL A 34 10.68 34.67 -13.15
N PRO A 35 10.72 33.67 -12.25
CA PRO A 35 9.59 33.44 -11.36
C PRO A 35 9.30 34.76 -10.66
N PRO A 36 8.03 35.17 -10.49
CA PRO A 36 7.74 36.40 -9.79
C PRO A 36 8.49 36.37 -8.46
N THR A 37 9.45 37.27 -8.30
CA THR A 37 10.13 37.47 -7.02
C THR A 37 9.01 37.68 -6.02
N ALA A 38 8.88 36.77 -5.06
CA ALA A 38 7.99 36.95 -3.94
C ALA A 38 8.36 38.30 -3.34
N THR A 39 7.54 39.33 -3.59
CA THR A 39 7.60 40.56 -2.83
C THR A 39 7.40 40.10 -1.40
N ILE A 40 8.43 40.24 -0.57
CA ILE A 40 8.28 40.20 0.87
C ILE A 40 7.37 41.39 1.18
N THR A 41 6.07 41.15 1.14
CA THR A 41 5.10 42.07 1.70
C THR A 41 5.49 42.15 3.16
N THR A 42 6.01 43.32 3.56
CA THR A 42 6.12 43.70 4.97
C THR A 42 4.85 43.24 5.67
N PRO A 43 4.93 42.47 6.76
CA PRO A 43 3.75 41.90 7.37
C PRO A 43 2.76 43.03 7.68
N PRO A 44 1.45 42.83 7.43
CA PRO A 44 0.48 43.78 7.93
C PRO A 44 0.70 43.88 9.44
N THR A 45 1.02 45.09 9.90
CA THR A 45 1.08 45.42 11.33
C THR A 45 -0.36 45.45 11.83
N VAL A 46 -1.05 44.32 11.85
CA VAL A 46 -2.28 44.20 12.64
C VAL A 46 -1.81 44.33 14.08
N ALA A 47 -2.33 45.34 14.79
CA ALA A 47 -2.08 45.54 16.21
C ALA A 47 -2.83 44.47 17.03
N GLY A 48 -2.53 43.20 16.78
CA GLY A 48 -3.00 42.04 17.53
C GLY A 48 -1.86 41.43 18.34
N ASN A 49 -2.17 40.75 19.44
CA ASN A 49 -1.17 39.93 20.13
C ASN A 49 -0.83 38.74 19.23
N LEU A 50 0.46 38.41 19.11
CA LEU A 50 0.87 37.17 18.46
C LEU A 50 0.21 35.98 19.17
N PRO A 51 -0.05 34.87 18.44
CA PRO A 51 -0.51 33.65 19.06
C PRO A 51 0.52 33.15 20.07
N ALA A 52 0.06 32.41 21.08
CA ALA A 52 0.91 31.90 22.14
C ALA A 52 0.55 30.47 22.50
N ILE A 53 1.58 29.65 22.73
CA ILE A 53 1.44 28.35 23.37
C ILE A 53 1.58 28.58 24.88
N THR A 54 0.51 28.34 25.64
CA THR A 54 0.46 28.65 27.08
C THR A 54 0.91 27.49 27.95
N ALA A 55 0.69 26.25 27.50
CA ALA A 55 1.16 25.05 28.17
C ALA A 55 1.34 23.91 27.17
N VAL A 56 2.28 23.01 27.48
CA VAL A 56 2.52 21.76 26.74
C VAL A 56 2.62 20.65 27.76
N THR A 57 1.78 19.63 27.63
CA THR A 57 1.79 18.45 28.49
C THR A 57 2.07 17.21 27.65
N LEU A 58 3.14 16.51 27.97
CA LEU A 58 3.49 15.22 27.36
C LEU A 58 2.86 14.10 28.18
N ASP A 59 2.36 13.05 27.53
CA ASP A 59 1.87 11.85 28.22
C ASP A 59 3.01 11.09 28.92
N ARG A 60 4.24 11.22 28.41
CA ARG A 60 5.47 10.64 28.98
C ARG A 60 6.72 11.44 28.62
N LEU A 61 7.75 11.38 29.47
CA LEU A 61 9.07 11.99 29.20
C LEU A 61 10.14 10.97 28.79
N THR A 62 9.81 9.68 28.83
CA THR A 62 10.67 8.59 28.40
C THR A 62 9.82 7.55 27.69
N LEU A 63 10.28 7.10 26.52
CA LEU A 63 9.57 6.11 25.70
C LEU A 63 10.55 5.26 24.90
N PRO A 64 10.21 4.00 24.58
CA PRO A 64 11.01 3.19 23.67
C PRO A 64 11.02 3.74 22.23
N ARG A 65 12.09 3.44 21.48
CA ARG A 65 12.21 3.74 20.05
C ARG A 65 10.99 3.18 19.31
N TYR A 66 10.42 3.97 18.40
CA TYR A 66 9.18 3.66 17.66
C TYR A 66 7.89 3.52 18.49
N GLU A 67 7.90 3.82 19.78
CA GLU A 67 6.66 4.12 20.51
C GLU A 67 6.29 5.60 20.35
N SER A 68 5.00 5.88 20.44
CA SER A 68 4.48 7.23 20.22
C SER A 68 4.44 8.08 21.49
N LEU A 69 4.80 9.34 21.36
CA LEU A 69 4.55 10.44 22.29
C LEU A 69 3.26 11.17 21.90
N GLU A 70 2.38 11.47 22.86
CA GLU A 70 1.23 12.36 22.65
C GLU A 70 1.39 13.63 23.49
N MET A 71 1.17 14.78 22.86
CA MET A 71 1.28 16.10 23.47
C MET A 71 -0.10 16.77 23.44
N VAL A 72 -0.51 17.33 24.57
CA VAL A 72 -1.64 18.26 24.69
C VAL A 72 -1.07 19.68 24.73
N VAL A 73 -1.55 20.54 23.83
CA VAL A 73 -1.04 21.90 23.63
C VAL A 73 -2.17 22.90 23.89
N GLU A 74 -2.00 23.71 24.94
CA GLU A 74 -2.90 24.81 25.23
C GLU A 74 -2.42 26.07 24.51
N VAL A 75 -3.37 26.78 23.89
CA VAL A 75 -3.05 27.90 23.00
C VAL A 75 -3.94 29.11 23.23
N THR A 76 -3.41 30.29 22.93
CA THR A 76 -4.17 31.51 22.70
C THR A 76 -3.91 31.94 21.27
N ALA A 77 -4.93 31.90 20.41
CA ALA A 77 -4.85 32.30 19.00
C ALA A 77 -6.22 32.80 18.50
N VAL A 78 -6.23 33.44 17.34
CA VAL A 78 -7.43 33.99 16.69
C VAL A 78 -7.77 33.17 15.46
N TYR A 79 -8.85 32.39 15.55
CA TYR A 79 -9.40 31.61 14.44
C TYR A 79 -10.90 31.37 14.67
N THR A 80 -11.62 31.11 13.58
CA THR A 80 -13.03 30.70 13.60
C THR A 80 -13.13 29.18 13.45
N ASN A 81 -12.36 28.61 12.52
CA ASN A 81 -12.38 27.19 12.25
C ASN A 81 -11.03 26.53 12.61
N PRO A 82 -10.97 25.67 13.64
CA PRO A 82 -9.73 25.00 14.03
C PRO A 82 -9.27 23.92 13.03
N TYR A 83 -10.08 23.56 12.04
CA TYR A 83 -9.73 22.60 10.98
C TYR A 83 -9.20 23.27 9.70
N ASP A 84 -9.30 24.60 9.56
CA ASP A 84 -8.76 25.31 8.41
C ASP A 84 -7.31 25.73 8.68
N ALA A 85 -6.34 25.05 8.05
CA ALA A 85 -4.92 25.35 8.24
C ALA A 85 -4.53 26.75 7.74
N ARG A 86 -5.39 27.42 6.95
CA ARG A 86 -5.21 28.82 6.53
C ARG A 86 -5.50 29.80 7.66
N GLU A 87 -6.32 29.41 8.64
CA GLU A 87 -6.64 30.24 9.80
C GLU A 87 -5.72 29.96 10.99
N VAL A 88 -5.43 28.68 11.24
CA VAL A 88 -4.59 28.27 12.36
C VAL A 88 -3.87 26.95 12.08
N SER A 89 -2.58 26.90 12.42
CA SER A 89 -1.77 25.67 12.33
C SER A 89 -0.84 25.54 13.53
N LEU A 90 -0.80 24.32 14.09
CA LEU A 90 0.19 23.89 15.07
C LEU A 90 1.18 22.96 14.36
N ASP A 91 2.48 23.23 14.47
CA ASP A 91 3.54 22.39 13.90
C ASP A 91 4.67 22.20 14.92
N GLY A 92 5.25 21.00 14.95
CA GLY A 92 6.40 20.65 15.79
C GLY A 92 7.64 20.37 14.97
N LEU A 93 8.79 20.90 15.38
CA LEU A 93 10.10 20.53 14.90
C LEU A 93 10.77 19.63 15.94
N PHE A 94 11.02 18.37 15.60
CA PHE A 94 11.68 17.39 16.44
C PHE A 94 13.10 17.17 15.96
N THR A 95 14.07 17.40 16.84
CA THR A 95 15.49 17.22 16.56
C THR A 95 16.00 15.97 17.27
N ALA A 96 16.52 15.03 16.47
CA ALA A 96 17.12 13.78 16.93
C ALA A 96 18.49 14.02 17.59
N PRO A 97 19.02 13.03 18.33
CA PRO A 97 20.35 13.10 18.94
C PRO A 97 21.49 13.36 17.94
N ASP A 98 21.35 12.93 16.69
CA ASP A 98 22.32 13.17 15.62
C ASP A 98 22.17 14.55 14.93
N GLY A 99 21.15 15.32 15.32
CA GLY A 99 20.82 16.64 14.76
C GLY A 99 19.87 16.60 13.57
N SER A 100 19.42 15.43 13.10
CA SER A 100 18.38 15.32 12.07
C SER A 100 17.04 15.87 12.57
N GLU A 101 16.24 16.42 11.67
CA GLU A 101 14.99 17.11 11.99
C GLU A 101 13.78 16.46 11.33
N MET A 102 12.68 16.37 12.08
CA MET A 102 11.37 15.97 11.58
C MET A 102 10.34 17.07 11.86
N ARG A 103 9.59 17.47 10.83
CA ARG A 103 8.48 18.44 10.95
C ARG A 103 7.16 17.71 11.01
N VAL A 104 6.42 17.86 12.11
CA VAL A 104 5.24 17.06 12.41
C VAL A 104 4.04 17.99 12.62
N PRO A 105 2.96 17.85 11.83
CA PRO A 105 1.78 18.67 12.02
C PRO A 105 1.02 18.25 13.28
N GLY A 106 0.57 19.24 14.05
CA GLY A 106 -0.45 19.08 15.09
C GLY A 106 -1.87 19.23 14.53
N PHE A 107 -2.85 18.86 15.34
CA PHE A 107 -4.27 18.86 14.95
C PHE A 107 -5.18 19.27 16.11
N TRP A 108 -6.35 19.80 15.77
CA TRP A 108 -7.45 19.99 16.73
C TRP A 108 -8.14 18.66 17.02
N ASP A 109 -8.31 18.28 18.28
CA ASP A 109 -8.84 16.96 18.65
C ASP A 109 -10.34 16.81 18.42
N GLY A 110 -11.03 17.92 18.13
CA GLY A 110 -12.45 18.00 17.86
C GLY A 110 -13.29 18.43 19.06
N GLN A 111 -12.67 18.66 20.21
CA GLN A 111 -13.37 19.03 21.44
C GLN A 111 -12.78 20.29 22.08
N GLU A 112 -11.63 20.17 22.74
CA GLU A 112 -11.13 21.23 23.63
C GLU A 112 -9.62 21.47 23.49
N ALA A 113 -8.88 20.60 22.81
CA ALA A 113 -7.42 20.69 22.79
C ALA A 113 -6.79 20.54 21.42
N TRP A 114 -5.68 21.26 21.24
CA TRP A 114 -4.71 20.95 20.20
C TRP A 114 -3.83 19.80 20.66
N ARG A 115 -3.52 18.89 19.74
CA ARG A 115 -2.67 17.73 19.99
C ARG A 115 -1.57 17.63 18.95
N LEU A 116 -0.50 16.97 19.33
CA LEU A 116 0.55 16.53 18.42
C LEU A 116 0.99 15.14 18.84
N ARG A 117 1.15 14.24 17.86
CA ARG A 117 1.64 12.88 18.08
C ARG A 117 2.94 12.66 17.33
N PHE A 118 3.95 12.11 17.99
CA PHE A 118 5.28 11.92 17.42
C PHE A 118 5.85 10.54 17.74
N THR A 119 6.50 9.91 16.76
CA THR A 119 7.15 8.60 16.92
C THR A 119 8.64 8.72 16.58
N PRO A 120 9.56 8.69 17.57
CA PRO A 120 10.99 8.84 17.35
C PRO A 120 11.63 7.56 16.81
N SER A 121 12.60 7.72 15.91
CA SER A 121 13.32 6.61 15.26
C SER A 121 14.74 6.36 15.78
N GLN A 122 15.22 7.18 16.73
CA GLN A 122 16.58 7.10 17.26
C GLN A 122 16.58 7.11 18.80
N GLU A 123 17.46 6.31 19.40
CA GLU A 123 17.70 6.29 20.84
C GLU A 123 18.46 7.53 21.29
N GLY A 124 18.14 8.06 22.47
CA GLY A 124 18.82 9.23 23.06
C GLY A 124 17.89 10.40 23.40
N GLU A 125 18.46 11.56 23.72
CA GLU A 125 17.71 12.78 24.03
C GLU A 125 17.23 13.45 22.74
N TRP A 126 15.91 13.57 22.60
CA TRP A 126 15.27 14.36 21.56
C TRP A 126 14.89 15.74 22.09
N ARG A 127 14.90 16.72 21.20
CA ARG A 127 14.45 18.10 21.47
C ARG A 127 13.25 18.41 20.59
N TYR A 128 12.32 19.22 21.09
CA TYR A 128 11.21 19.69 20.28
C TYR A 128 11.07 21.21 20.39
N GLN A 129 10.57 21.81 19.31
CA GLN A 129 10.05 23.18 19.27
C GLN A 129 8.64 23.15 18.67
N LEU A 130 7.65 23.64 19.40
CA LEU A 130 6.28 23.77 18.92
C LEU A 130 5.99 25.20 18.51
N HIS A 131 5.37 25.37 17.35
CA HIS A 131 5.00 26.65 16.77
C HIS A 131 3.51 26.68 16.46
N LEU A 132 2.88 27.81 16.79
CA LEU A 132 1.50 28.08 16.43
C LEU A 132 1.46 29.28 15.47
N THR A 133 0.75 29.14 14.37
CA THR A 133 0.52 30.22 13.40
C THR A 133 -0.96 30.56 13.38
N ASP A 134 -1.29 31.85 13.42
CA ASP A 134 -2.64 32.38 13.15
C ASP A 134 -2.56 33.61 12.22
N ALA A 135 -3.69 34.31 12.02
CA ALA A 135 -3.76 35.51 11.19
C ALA A 135 -2.84 36.68 11.63
N ASN A 136 -2.40 36.71 12.91
CA ASN A 136 -1.51 37.74 13.45
C ASN A 136 -0.02 37.37 13.32
N GLY A 137 0.31 36.11 13.01
CA GLY A 137 1.67 35.65 12.73
C GLY A 137 2.05 34.37 13.48
N LEU A 138 3.35 34.20 13.70
CA LEU A 138 3.95 33.03 14.33
C LEU A 138 4.18 33.27 15.82
N SER A 139 3.86 32.28 16.65
CA SER A 139 4.14 32.31 18.09
C SER A 139 5.64 32.26 18.38
N GLN A 140 6.03 32.65 19.60
CA GLN A 140 7.31 32.17 20.14
C GLN A 140 7.26 30.63 20.29
N PRO A 141 8.38 29.93 20.08
CA PRO A 141 8.40 28.48 20.22
C PRO A 141 8.19 28.06 21.67
N SER A 142 7.46 26.96 21.88
CA SER A 142 7.52 26.20 23.13
C SER A 142 8.51 25.07 22.97
N GLU A 143 9.51 25.00 23.84
CA GLU A 143 10.63 24.06 23.72
C GLU A 143 10.64 23.04 24.87
N GLY A 144 11.17 21.86 24.60
CA GLY A 144 11.41 20.85 25.63
C GLY A 144 12.20 19.66 25.10
N THR A 145 12.37 18.66 25.97
CA THR A 145 13.10 17.43 25.65
C THR A 145 12.38 16.20 26.19
N PHE A 146 12.68 15.05 25.61
CA PHE A 146 12.28 13.73 26.10
C PHE A 146 13.37 12.71 25.74
N THR A 147 13.36 11.56 26.41
CA THR A 147 14.38 10.51 26.23
C THR A 147 13.81 9.28 25.54
N VAL A 148 14.52 8.78 24.53
CA VAL A 148 14.18 7.57 23.80
C VAL A 148 15.08 6.42 24.23
N THR A 149 14.49 5.30 24.65
CA THR A 149 15.21 4.08 25.05
C THR A 149 15.22 3.04 23.93
N PRO A 150 16.12 2.04 23.99
CA PRO A 150 16.09 0.91 23.05
C PRO A 150 14.74 0.19 23.04
N SER A 151 14.41 -0.43 21.89
CA SER A 151 13.24 -1.28 21.70
C SER A 151 13.50 -2.31 20.60
N ASP A 152 12.70 -3.39 20.60
CA ASP A 152 12.69 -4.40 19.54
C ASP A 152 11.73 -4.06 18.39
N HIS A 153 11.13 -2.86 18.41
CA HIS A 153 10.29 -2.40 17.32
C HIS A 153 11.13 -2.03 16.09
N HIS A 154 10.57 -2.22 14.90
CA HIS A 154 11.25 -1.96 13.64
C HIS A 154 10.84 -0.65 12.95
N GLY A 155 9.72 -0.06 13.40
CA GLY A 155 9.18 1.19 12.86
C GLY A 155 8.17 0.98 11.73
N TRP A 156 7.85 2.07 11.03
CA TRP A 156 6.89 2.12 9.92
C TRP A 156 7.47 1.48 8.63
N LEU A 157 6.62 1.25 7.63
CA LEU A 157 7.02 0.64 6.36
C LEU A 157 7.53 1.68 5.35
N GLN A 158 8.52 1.30 4.56
CA GLN A 158 9.06 2.05 3.42
C GLN A 158 9.46 1.10 2.28
N ALA A 159 9.62 1.63 1.07
CA ALA A 159 10.26 0.86 0.00
C ALA A 159 11.74 0.60 0.34
N GLY A 160 12.25 -0.59 0.01
CA GLY A 160 13.60 -1.03 0.40
C GLY A 160 14.70 -0.05 -0.01
N ASN A 161 14.65 0.44 -1.25
CA ASN A 161 15.64 1.37 -1.79
C ASN A 161 15.58 2.79 -1.19
N TRP A 162 14.52 3.15 -0.45
CA TRP A 162 14.46 4.41 0.30
C TRP A 162 15.31 4.35 1.58
N VAL A 163 15.33 3.18 2.22
CA VAL A 163 16.10 2.94 3.46
C VAL A 163 17.56 2.63 3.13
N ASN A 164 17.80 1.80 2.11
CA ASN A 164 19.15 1.44 1.68
C ASN A 164 19.21 1.26 0.16
N PRO A 165 20.05 2.01 -0.59
CA PRO A 165 20.13 1.89 -2.05
C PRO A 165 20.61 0.51 -2.55
N ALA A 166 21.22 -0.31 -1.68
CA ALA A 166 21.58 -1.68 -2.00
C ALA A 166 20.36 -2.62 -2.02
N TYR A 167 19.27 -2.25 -1.36
CA TYR A 167 18.03 -3.03 -1.37
C TYR A 167 17.26 -2.80 -2.68
N SER A 168 16.31 -3.69 -2.94
CA SER A 168 15.35 -3.58 -4.03
C SER A 168 14.27 -2.57 -3.69
N GLY A 169 13.89 -1.73 -4.67
CA GLY A 169 12.67 -0.94 -4.58
C GLY A 169 11.38 -1.76 -4.77
N HIS A 170 11.46 -3.03 -5.21
CA HIS A 170 10.29 -3.88 -5.40
C HIS A 170 9.67 -4.45 -4.12
N TYR A 171 10.32 -4.24 -2.96
CA TYR A 171 9.86 -4.81 -1.70
C TYR A 171 9.81 -3.75 -0.61
N LEU A 172 8.96 -4.01 0.38
CA LEU A 172 8.85 -3.20 1.58
C LEU A 172 9.86 -3.66 2.63
N VAL A 173 10.28 -2.71 3.46
CA VAL A 173 11.07 -2.94 4.67
C VAL A 173 10.52 -2.06 5.77
N HIS A 174 10.77 -2.43 7.01
CA HIS A 174 10.61 -1.50 8.12
C HIS A 174 11.65 -0.37 8.05
N HIS A 175 11.39 0.74 8.74
CA HIS A 175 12.26 1.91 8.77
C HIS A 175 13.70 1.60 9.22
N ASP A 176 13.91 0.60 10.07
CA ASP A 176 15.27 0.14 10.45
C ASP A 176 15.96 -0.77 9.41
N GLY A 177 15.31 -1.07 8.28
CA GLY A 177 15.80 -1.92 7.21
C GLY A 177 15.47 -3.40 7.35
N THR A 178 14.73 -3.81 8.38
CA THR A 178 14.23 -5.18 8.54
C THR A 178 13.30 -5.56 7.39
N PRO A 179 13.50 -6.70 6.69
CA PRO A 179 12.61 -7.13 5.60
C PRO A 179 11.15 -7.26 6.03
N PHE A 180 10.24 -6.89 5.13
CA PHE A 180 8.81 -7.07 5.32
C PHE A 180 8.19 -7.72 4.09
N TYR A 181 7.37 -8.75 4.31
CA TYR A 181 6.46 -9.29 3.31
C TYR A 181 5.04 -9.28 3.88
N GLY A 182 4.10 -8.69 3.14
CA GLY A 182 2.72 -8.58 3.60
C GLY A 182 1.97 -9.91 3.49
N LEU A 183 1.40 -10.38 4.59
CA LEU A 183 0.48 -11.52 4.67
C LEU A 183 -0.86 -11.02 5.20
N GLY A 184 -1.92 -11.10 4.41
CA GLY A 184 -3.17 -10.45 4.77
C GLY A 184 -4.25 -10.54 3.71
N HIS A 185 -5.36 -9.88 4.00
CA HIS A 185 -6.56 -9.83 3.15
C HIS A 185 -7.27 -8.49 3.26
N ALA A 186 -8.35 -8.32 2.48
CA ALA A 186 -9.22 -7.16 2.56
C ALA A 186 -10.47 -7.49 3.38
N ASP A 187 -10.63 -6.83 4.54
CA ASP A 187 -11.86 -6.87 5.36
C ASP A 187 -12.46 -5.44 5.42
N ALA A 188 -12.40 -4.76 4.28
CA ALA A 188 -12.46 -3.32 4.12
C ALA A 188 -13.62 -2.63 4.84
N LEU A 189 -14.79 -3.27 4.86
CA LEU A 189 -16.03 -2.72 5.39
C LEU A 189 -16.35 -3.17 6.82
N ASN A 190 -15.68 -4.22 7.32
CA ASN A 190 -16.21 -5.04 8.41
C ASN A 190 -15.17 -5.42 9.47
N ILE A 191 -14.07 -4.67 9.61
CA ILE A 191 -13.03 -5.00 10.62
C ILE A 191 -13.58 -5.16 12.05
N LEU A 192 -14.73 -4.54 12.38
CA LEU A 192 -15.36 -4.62 13.71
C LEU A 192 -16.39 -5.76 13.85
N ILE A 193 -16.60 -6.58 12.82
CA ILE A 193 -17.67 -7.61 12.79
C ILE A 193 -17.46 -8.72 13.82
N ASP A 194 -16.21 -9.02 14.17
CA ASP A 194 -15.84 -9.95 15.25
C ASP A 194 -15.98 -9.35 16.65
N GLY A 195 -16.61 -8.17 16.71
CA GLY A 195 -16.86 -7.37 17.87
C GLY A 195 -15.69 -6.45 18.21
N PHE A 196 -16.03 -5.38 18.93
CA PHE A 196 -15.10 -4.36 19.35
C PHE A 196 -15.51 -3.81 20.71
N THR A 197 -14.54 -3.64 21.61
CA THR A 197 -14.64 -2.73 22.75
C THR A 197 -13.30 -2.02 22.90
N VAL A 198 -13.27 -0.87 23.58
CA VAL A 198 -12.01 -0.15 23.83
C VAL A 198 -11.03 -1.01 24.63
N GLU A 199 -11.53 -1.87 25.52
CA GLU A 199 -10.72 -2.74 26.37
C GLU A 199 -10.25 -4.01 25.64
N ARG A 200 -11.06 -4.55 24.73
CA ARG A 200 -10.77 -5.79 24.00
C ARG A 200 -10.03 -5.55 22.69
N GLY A 201 -10.13 -4.33 22.15
CA GLY A 201 -9.70 -4.02 20.80
C GLY A 201 -10.60 -4.65 19.73
N VAL A 202 -10.09 -4.65 18.51
CA VAL A 202 -10.72 -5.21 17.31
C VAL A 202 -10.55 -6.73 17.32
N GLY A 203 -11.67 -7.46 17.27
CA GLY A 203 -11.67 -8.92 17.30
C GLY A 203 -10.92 -9.55 16.12
N LEU A 204 -11.08 -8.99 14.92
CA LEU A 204 -10.43 -9.46 13.69
C LEU A 204 -8.91 -9.51 13.84
N PHE A 205 -8.29 -8.47 14.42
CA PHE A 205 -6.83 -8.41 14.56
C PHE A 205 -6.27 -9.53 15.44
N ASN A 206 -7.04 -10.05 16.41
CA ASN A 206 -6.60 -11.22 17.18
C ASN A 206 -6.54 -12.47 16.29
N ASN A 207 -7.59 -12.70 15.48
CA ASN A 207 -7.67 -13.83 14.57
C ASN A 207 -6.54 -13.78 13.51
N MET A 208 -6.26 -12.58 13.00
CA MET A 208 -5.18 -12.33 12.04
C MET A 208 -3.81 -12.66 12.63
N VAL A 209 -3.49 -12.16 13.82
CA VAL A 209 -2.21 -12.45 14.49
C VAL A 209 -2.08 -13.94 14.79
N GLU A 210 -3.15 -14.60 15.22
CA GLU A 210 -3.16 -16.06 15.42
C GLU A 210 -2.91 -16.84 14.12
N ALA A 211 -3.31 -16.31 12.97
CA ALA A 211 -3.07 -16.88 11.65
C ALA A 211 -1.71 -16.48 11.03
N GLY A 212 -0.92 -15.64 11.70
CA GLY A 212 0.36 -15.13 11.19
C GLY A 212 0.21 -14.01 10.15
N GLU A 213 -0.97 -13.42 10.02
CA GLU A 213 -1.20 -12.26 9.16
C GLU A 213 -0.66 -10.99 9.82
N ASN A 214 -0.26 -10.03 8.98
CA ASN A 214 0.36 -8.78 9.41
C ASN A 214 -0.20 -7.54 8.71
N TYR A 215 -1.11 -7.64 7.75
CA TYR A 215 -1.80 -6.46 7.21
C TYR A 215 -3.27 -6.69 6.87
N VAL A 216 -4.05 -5.61 6.83
CA VAL A 216 -5.45 -5.61 6.38
C VAL A 216 -5.77 -4.37 5.57
N VAL A 217 -6.54 -4.53 4.49
CA VAL A 217 -7.16 -3.38 3.79
C VAL A 217 -8.38 -2.91 4.56
N TRP A 218 -8.43 -1.63 4.92
CA TRP A 218 -9.52 -1.04 5.69
C TRP A 218 -10.01 0.27 5.07
N TRP A 219 -11.33 0.42 4.98
CA TRP A 219 -12.00 1.63 4.49
C TRP A 219 -12.64 2.41 5.66
N PRO A 220 -11.86 3.13 6.48
CA PRO A 220 -12.39 3.91 7.59
C PRO A 220 -13.41 4.94 7.15
N PHE A 221 -13.26 5.53 5.96
CA PHE A 221 -14.17 6.56 5.47
C PHE A 221 -15.51 5.99 4.99
N TYR A 222 -15.57 4.71 4.65
CA TYR A 222 -16.83 4.05 4.35
C TYR A 222 -17.70 3.96 5.62
N THR A 223 -17.14 3.45 6.72
CA THR A 223 -17.87 3.18 7.96
C THR A 223 -17.94 4.38 8.91
N SER A 224 -16.93 5.25 8.87
CA SER A 224 -16.64 6.23 9.93
C SER A 224 -15.94 7.46 9.34
N SER A 225 -16.46 8.01 8.25
CA SER A 225 -15.90 9.20 7.60
C SER A 225 -15.78 10.39 8.57
N PRO A 226 -14.57 10.97 8.76
CA PRO A 226 -14.40 12.25 9.44
C PRO A 226 -15.21 13.37 8.79
N VAL A 227 -15.39 13.31 7.46
CA VAL A 227 -16.09 14.34 6.69
C VAL A 227 -17.57 14.03 6.49
N SER A 228 -18.16 13.15 7.30
CA SER A 228 -19.59 12.85 7.23
C SER A 228 -20.41 14.11 7.55
N GLY A 229 -21.14 14.60 6.54
CA GLY A 229 -22.00 15.77 6.64
C GLY A 229 -21.28 17.13 6.66
N SER A 230 -19.95 17.22 6.71
CA SER A 230 -19.21 18.50 6.62
C SER A 230 -17.76 18.26 6.20
N TYR A 231 -17.24 19.12 5.32
CA TYR A 231 -15.84 19.08 4.87
C TYR A 231 -14.91 19.90 5.77
N ASP A 232 -15.47 20.76 6.63
CA ASP A 232 -14.79 21.78 7.42
C ASP A 232 -15.05 21.68 8.93
N ASN A 233 -15.85 20.71 9.38
CA ASN A 233 -16.13 20.41 10.77
C ASN A 233 -16.31 18.90 10.96
N TYR A 234 -15.24 18.24 11.41
CA TYR A 234 -15.17 16.78 11.39
C TYR A 234 -16.00 16.09 12.47
N ASN A 235 -16.49 14.90 12.15
CA ASN A 235 -17.29 14.06 13.04
C ASN A 235 -16.40 13.44 14.14
N VAL A 236 -16.50 13.98 15.35
CA VAL A 236 -15.67 13.58 16.51
C VAL A 236 -15.82 12.11 16.91
N SER A 237 -17.04 11.56 16.84
CA SER A 237 -17.27 10.15 17.19
C SER A 237 -16.55 9.21 16.22
N ASN A 238 -16.58 9.54 14.93
CA ASN A 238 -15.87 8.81 13.89
C ASN A 238 -14.35 8.91 14.08
N LEU A 239 -13.83 10.10 14.39
CA LEU A 239 -12.42 10.30 14.69
C LEU A 239 -11.94 9.44 15.87
N ASN A 240 -12.73 9.36 16.94
CA ASN A 240 -12.41 8.56 18.12
C ASN A 240 -12.42 7.05 17.84
N LEU A 241 -13.33 6.58 16.97
CA LEU A 241 -13.35 5.19 16.54
C LEU A 241 -12.09 4.84 15.75
N ILE A 242 -11.69 5.70 14.81
CA ILE A 242 -10.46 5.48 14.04
C ILE A 242 -9.22 5.50 14.95
N ASP A 243 -9.15 6.43 15.92
CA ASP A 243 -8.09 6.44 16.93
C ASP A 243 -7.98 5.10 17.67
N ALA A 244 -9.10 4.49 18.06
CA ALA A 244 -9.11 3.22 18.76
C ALA A 244 -8.63 2.05 17.89
N VAL A 245 -9.05 2.01 16.62
CA VAL A 245 -8.62 0.98 15.66
C VAL A 245 -7.13 1.09 15.38
N VAL A 246 -6.62 2.30 15.09
CA VAL A 246 -5.19 2.53 14.80
C VAL A 246 -4.32 2.14 15.99
N LYS A 247 -4.73 2.49 17.21
CA LYS A 247 -4.02 2.10 18.45
C LYS A 247 -3.98 0.58 18.65
N ASP A 248 -5.11 -0.10 18.41
CA ASP A 248 -5.17 -1.56 18.55
C ASP A 248 -4.36 -2.29 17.47
N ALA A 249 -4.40 -1.80 16.23
CA ALA A 249 -3.58 -2.30 15.13
C ALA A 249 -2.09 -2.20 15.47
N GLN A 250 -1.64 -1.05 15.98
CA GLN A 250 -0.26 -0.85 16.44
C GLN A 250 0.13 -1.78 17.58
N ALA A 251 -0.74 -1.93 18.58
CA ALA A 251 -0.47 -2.82 19.71
C ALA A 251 -0.33 -4.29 19.29
N LYS A 252 -0.97 -4.68 18.18
CA LYS A 252 -0.97 -6.06 17.66
C LYS A 252 0.00 -6.29 16.50
N GLY A 253 0.67 -5.24 16.02
CA GLY A 253 1.57 -5.34 14.86
C GLY A 253 0.85 -5.60 13.53
N VAL A 254 -0.42 -5.17 13.42
CA VAL A 254 -1.19 -5.26 12.17
C VAL A 254 -1.08 -3.94 11.42
N PHE A 255 -0.60 -4.00 10.17
CA PHE A 255 -0.52 -2.87 9.27
C PHE A 255 -1.85 -2.62 8.56
N LEU A 256 -2.28 -1.37 8.57
CA LEU A 256 -3.48 -0.90 7.91
C LEU A 256 -3.11 -0.35 6.53
N ILE A 257 -3.73 -0.89 5.49
CA ILE A 257 -3.85 -0.16 4.22
C ILE A 257 -5.04 0.76 4.40
N PHE A 258 -4.75 2.01 4.78
CA PHE A 258 -5.74 2.97 5.23
C PHE A 258 -6.34 3.68 4.00
N THR A 259 -7.57 3.32 3.65
CA THR A 259 -8.28 3.93 2.53
C THR A 259 -8.94 5.25 2.93
N ILE A 260 -8.50 6.34 2.31
CA ILE A 260 -9.08 7.67 2.51
C ILE A 260 -10.35 7.83 1.68
N TRP A 261 -10.28 7.57 0.37
CA TRP A 261 -11.44 7.67 -0.50
C TRP A 261 -11.86 6.30 -1.00
N ASP A 262 -12.90 5.72 -0.41
CA ASP A 262 -13.62 4.63 -1.06
C ASP A 262 -14.50 5.19 -2.18
N HIS A 263 -14.60 4.48 -3.31
CA HIS A 263 -15.37 4.97 -4.46
C HIS A 263 -16.83 5.35 -4.11
N PRO A 264 -17.55 4.71 -3.16
CA PRO A 264 -18.88 5.15 -2.75
C PRO A 264 -18.91 6.58 -2.23
N GLN A 265 -17.91 7.04 -1.46
CA GLN A 265 -17.85 8.43 -0.97
C GLN A 265 -17.80 9.47 -2.09
N LEU A 266 -17.33 9.08 -3.28
CA LEU A 266 -17.17 9.94 -4.46
C LEU A 266 -18.09 9.50 -5.60
N ARG A 267 -19.21 8.85 -5.26
CA ARG A 267 -20.21 8.36 -6.21
C ARG A 267 -21.62 8.81 -5.85
N ASP A 268 -22.43 9.11 -6.87
CA ASP A 268 -23.87 9.33 -6.75
C ASP A 268 -24.69 8.36 -7.63
N ASN A 269 -26.01 8.55 -7.69
CA ASN A 269 -26.91 7.67 -8.44
C ASN A 269 -26.85 7.84 -9.96
N THR A 270 -26.05 8.76 -10.49
CA THR A 270 -25.86 8.94 -11.94
C THR A 270 -24.75 8.02 -12.50
N HIS A 271 -23.93 7.44 -11.63
CA HIS A 271 -22.90 6.48 -12.01
C HIS A 271 -23.50 5.10 -12.38
N ALA A 272 -22.85 4.39 -13.32
CA ALA A 272 -23.32 3.09 -13.80
C ALA A 272 -23.36 1.99 -12.72
N TRP A 273 -22.52 2.13 -11.69
CA TRP A 273 -22.47 1.20 -10.55
C TRP A 273 -23.52 1.51 -9.46
N GLY A 274 -24.43 2.44 -9.74
CA GLY A 274 -25.54 2.78 -8.85
C GLY A 274 -25.16 3.77 -7.76
N ILE A 275 -26.02 3.85 -6.74
CA ILE A 275 -25.94 4.87 -5.68
C ILE A 275 -24.62 4.78 -4.90
N GLY A 276 -24.01 5.93 -4.64
CA GLY A 276 -22.96 6.08 -3.63
C GLY A 276 -23.39 6.97 -2.47
N ASN A 277 -22.43 7.45 -1.71
CA ASN A 277 -22.60 8.22 -0.49
C ASN A 277 -22.22 9.71 -0.66
N TRP A 278 -22.12 10.21 -1.90
CA TRP A 278 -21.76 11.62 -2.14
C TRP A 278 -22.63 12.62 -1.36
N GLY A 279 -23.95 12.40 -1.30
CA GLY A 279 -24.85 13.28 -0.55
C GLY A 279 -24.61 13.30 0.97
N GLY A 280 -23.97 12.26 1.51
CA GLY A 280 -23.51 12.20 2.91
C GLY A 280 -22.07 12.68 3.10
N ASN A 281 -21.27 12.71 2.04
CA ASN A 281 -19.92 13.26 2.04
C ASN A 281 -19.99 14.79 2.18
N GLY A 282 -19.26 15.34 3.15
CA GLY A 282 -19.22 16.77 3.43
C GLY A 282 -18.79 17.63 2.25
N PHE A 283 -17.95 17.10 1.35
CA PHE A 283 -17.50 17.82 0.15
C PHE A 283 -18.63 18.13 -0.84
N SER A 284 -19.78 17.44 -0.76
CA SER A 284 -20.98 17.78 -1.54
C SER A 284 -21.57 19.16 -1.23
N LYS A 285 -21.16 19.77 -0.10
CA LYS A 285 -21.54 21.14 0.27
C LYS A 285 -20.56 22.18 -0.26
N LEU A 286 -19.40 21.75 -0.76
CA LEU A 286 -18.34 22.62 -1.25
C LEU A 286 -18.31 22.67 -2.77
N THR A 287 -18.45 21.51 -3.42
CA THR A 287 -18.31 21.38 -4.88
C THR A 287 -19.28 20.35 -5.45
N ASP A 288 -19.40 20.31 -6.77
CA ASP A 288 -20.16 19.28 -7.48
C ASP A 288 -19.34 18.00 -7.59
N ILE A 289 -19.99 16.84 -7.67
CA ILE A 289 -19.30 15.54 -7.71
C ILE A 289 -18.34 15.42 -8.90
N ASP A 290 -18.72 16.00 -10.04
CA ASP A 290 -17.92 16.00 -11.27
C ASP A 290 -16.68 16.92 -11.16
N ALA A 291 -16.69 17.85 -10.21
CA ALA A 291 -15.64 18.83 -9.99
C ALA A 291 -14.70 18.48 -8.82
N PHE A 292 -15.00 17.44 -8.02
CA PHE A 292 -14.22 17.07 -6.83
C PHE A 292 -12.70 17.00 -7.05
N PHE A 293 -12.25 16.44 -8.17
CA PHE A 293 -10.83 16.30 -8.49
C PHE A 293 -10.18 17.54 -9.15
N THR A 294 -10.99 18.50 -9.62
CA THR A 294 -10.51 19.62 -10.45
C THR A 294 -10.76 20.99 -9.84
N ASP A 295 -11.70 21.11 -8.91
CA ASP A 295 -12.03 22.34 -8.20
C ASP A 295 -10.85 22.78 -7.30
N PRO A 296 -10.27 23.98 -7.53
CA PRO A 296 -9.16 24.47 -6.73
C PRO A 296 -9.45 24.63 -5.24
N GLU A 297 -10.66 25.04 -4.86
CA GLU A 297 -11.02 25.19 -3.44
C GLU A 297 -11.30 23.81 -2.82
N ALA A 298 -11.91 22.89 -3.57
CA ALA A 298 -12.05 21.50 -3.11
C ALA A 298 -10.68 20.86 -2.86
N TRP A 299 -9.68 21.17 -3.68
CA TRP A 299 -8.31 20.72 -3.44
C TRP A 299 -7.71 21.29 -2.15
N VAL A 300 -7.87 22.58 -1.87
CA VAL A 300 -7.39 23.19 -0.61
C VAL A 300 -7.98 22.48 0.60
N TRP A 301 -9.27 22.13 0.56
CA TRP A 301 -9.90 21.36 1.64
C TRP A 301 -9.49 19.88 1.67
N GLN A 302 -9.13 19.28 0.54
CA GLN A 302 -8.48 17.98 0.52
C GLN A 302 -7.10 18.05 1.19
N GLU A 303 -6.30 19.08 0.94
CA GLU A 303 -5.01 19.29 1.64
C GLU A 303 -5.21 19.44 3.15
N ASN A 304 -6.20 20.22 3.59
CA ASN A 304 -6.56 20.31 5.01
C ASN A 304 -6.89 18.93 5.60
N LEU A 305 -7.69 18.13 4.90
CA LEU A 305 -8.02 16.78 5.32
C LEU A 305 -6.78 15.88 5.36
N TYR A 306 -5.94 15.87 4.32
CA TYR A 306 -4.73 15.05 4.28
C TYR A 306 -3.73 15.45 5.38
N ARG A 307 -3.53 16.76 5.61
CA ARG A 307 -2.75 17.26 6.75
C ARG A 307 -3.30 16.70 8.06
N TYR A 308 -4.62 16.72 8.23
CA TYR A 308 -5.29 16.23 9.43
C TYR A 308 -5.14 14.72 9.62
N VAL A 309 -5.31 13.94 8.56
CA VAL A 309 -5.11 12.48 8.54
C VAL A 309 -3.67 12.14 8.96
N ILE A 310 -2.67 12.81 8.36
CA ILE A 310 -1.25 12.64 8.70
C ILE A 310 -1.00 13.03 10.16
N ALA A 311 -1.47 14.20 10.59
CA ALA A 311 -1.28 14.71 11.95
C ALA A 311 -1.88 13.80 13.02
N ARG A 312 -3.07 13.24 12.75
CA ARG A 312 -3.81 12.45 13.74
C ARG A 312 -3.40 10.99 13.78
N TRP A 313 -3.11 10.37 12.63
CA TRP A 313 -2.85 8.92 12.55
C TRP A 313 -1.50 8.54 11.98
N GLY A 314 -0.85 9.41 11.20
CA GLY A 314 0.45 9.13 10.58
C GLY A 314 1.57 8.83 11.58
N TYR A 315 1.46 9.24 12.84
CA TYR A 315 2.42 8.85 13.87
C TYR A 315 2.51 7.34 14.11
N SER A 316 1.45 6.59 13.80
CA SER A 316 1.38 5.18 14.15
C SER A 316 2.13 4.33 13.13
N PRO A 317 3.10 3.50 13.54
CA PRO A 317 3.72 2.51 12.66
C PRO A 317 2.73 1.54 12.03
N ALA A 318 1.51 1.41 12.58
CA ALA A 318 0.47 0.56 12.01
C ALA A 318 -0.13 1.14 10.73
N ILE A 319 0.13 2.39 10.36
CA ILE A 319 -0.19 2.84 9.02
C ILE A 319 0.83 2.19 8.07
N GLY A 320 0.40 1.17 7.35
CA GLY A 320 1.27 0.49 6.38
C GLY A 320 1.38 1.32 5.11
N LEU A 321 0.22 1.63 4.51
CA LEU A 321 0.11 2.36 3.26
C LEU A 321 -1.09 3.32 3.33
N TRP A 322 -0.97 4.47 2.66
CA TRP A 322 -2.11 5.36 2.41
C TRP A 322 -2.77 4.99 1.08
N GLN A 323 -3.94 4.36 1.13
CA GLN A 323 -4.76 4.16 -0.06
C GLN A 323 -5.55 5.44 -0.34
N THR A 324 -4.98 6.27 -1.21
CA THR A 324 -5.51 7.61 -1.52
C THR A 324 -6.90 7.52 -2.13
N VAL A 325 -7.16 6.48 -2.94
CA VAL A 325 -8.50 6.12 -3.40
C VAL A 325 -8.57 4.63 -3.77
N SER A 326 -9.68 3.99 -3.42
CA SER A 326 -10.03 2.65 -3.89
C SER A 326 -10.96 2.75 -5.10
N GLU A 327 -10.65 2.00 -6.16
CA GLU A 327 -11.46 1.86 -7.38
C GLU A 327 -11.84 3.20 -8.03
N ILE A 328 -10.86 3.91 -8.58
CA ILE A 328 -11.06 5.24 -9.13
C ILE A 328 -12.17 5.30 -10.20
N ASN A 329 -12.31 4.25 -11.01
CA ASN A 329 -13.36 4.10 -12.03
C ASN A 329 -14.77 3.87 -11.45
N GLY A 330 -14.88 3.70 -10.14
CA GLY A 330 -16.15 3.70 -9.41
C GLY A 330 -16.63 5.08 -9.00
N THR A 331 -15.86 6.14 -9.26
CA THR A 331 -16.21 7.55 -8.97
C THR A 331 -16.83 8.25 -10.18
N ASN A 332 -17.66 9.28 -10.00
CA ASN A 332 -18.31 9.97 -11.13
C ASN A 332 -17.31 10.71 -12.05
N ALA A 333 -16.20 11.20 -11.51
CA ALA A 333 -15.27 12.09 -12.20
C ALA A 333 -13.96 11.41 -12.63
N TYR A 334 -13.94 10.07 -12.70
CA TYR A 334 -12.71 9.28 -12.85
C TYR A 334 -11.85 9.62 -14.09
N ASN A 335 -12.45 10.12 -15.17
CA ASN A 335 -11.75 10.47 -16.40
C ASN A 335 -10.77 11.66 -16.27
N HIS A 336 -10.80 12.38 -15.14
CA HIS A 336 -10.00 13.59 -14.91
C HIS A 336 -8.97 13.42 -13.79
N THR A 337 -8.63 12.18 -13.44
CA THR A 337 -7.97 11.87 -12.17
C THR A 337 -6.46 11.70 -12.25
N ASP A 338 -5.88 11.39 -13.41
CA ASP A 338 -4.42 11.18 -13.51
C ASP A 338 -3.59 12.36 -12.93
N PRO A 339 -3.89 13.64 -13.24
CA PRO A 339 -3.18 14.77 -12.62
C PRO A 339 -3.44 14.89 -11.11
N TRP A 340 -4.62 14.47 -10.64
CA TRP A 340 -4.96 14.46 -9.22
C TRP A 340 -4.15 13.40 -8.46
N HIS A 341 -3.90 12.24 -9.06
CA HIS A 341 -3.07 11.18 -8.48
C HIS A 341 -1.62 11.60 -8.27
N GLU A 342 -1.02 12.26 -9.25
CA GLU A 342 0.32 12.84 -9.11
C GLU A 342 0.35 13.89 -7.99
N LYS A 343 -0.69 14.73 -7.93
CA LYS A 343 -0.82 15.80 -6.95
C LYS A 343 -0.98 15.28 -5.52
N VAL A 344 -1.84 14.29 -5.31
CA VAL A 344 -2.04 13.68 -3.98
C VAL A 344 -0.80 12.92 -3.54
N ASN A 345 -0.14 12.14 -4.42
CA ASN A 345 1.10 11.49 -4.03
C ASN A 345 2.17 12.53 -3.66
N ALA A 346 2.39 13.55 -4.49
CA ALA A 346 3.35 14.61 -4.21
C ALA A 346 3.07 15.32 -2.88
N TYR A 347 1.80 15.51 -2.52
CA TYR A 347 1.41 16.06 -1.23
C TYR A 347 1.87 15.16 -0.07
N PHE A 348 1.59 13.86 -0.11
CA PHE A 348 2.03 12.93 0.94
C PHE A 348 3.55 12.82 1.02
N VAL A 349 4.26 12.76 -0.12
CA VAL A 349 5.73 12.78 -0.16
C VAL A 349 6.30 14.00 0.55
N ALA A 350 5.68 15.16 0.38
CA ALA A 350 6.15 16.41 0.96
C ALA A 350 5.76 16.61 2.43
N ASN A 351 4.65 16.03 2.88
CA ASN A 351 4.01 16.39 4.15
C ASN A 351 3.86 15.26 5.17
N ASP A 352 4.03 13.98 4.79
CA ASP A 352 4.07 12.87 5.75
C ASP A 352 5.50 12.71 6.31
N PRO A 353 5.77 13.09 7.58
CA PRO A 353 7.11 13.04 8.15
C PRO A 353 7.70 11.63 8.26
N TYR A 354 6.86 10.59 8.17
CA TYR A 354 7.28 9.19 8.22
C TYR A 354 7.42 8.59 6.81
N ARG A 355 6.94 9.28 5.78
CA ARG A 355 7.01 8.86 4.37
C ARG A 355 6.38 7.47 4.18
N HIS A 356 5.18 7.25 4.70
CA HIS A 356 4.42 6.04 4.38
C HIS A 356 4.16 5.98 2.87
N PRO A 357 4.27 4.81 2.22
CA PRO A 357 3.97 4.68 0.81
C PRO A 357 2.49 4.98 0.50
N THR A 358 2.24 5.69 -0.61
CA THR A 358 0.90 5.85 -1.15
C THR A 358 0.55 4.76 -2.16
N THR A 359 -0.74 4.44 -2.23
CA THR A 359 -1.31 3.55 -3.23
C THR A 359 -2.68 4.07 -3.71
N ALA A 360 -3.11 3.60 -4.88
CA ALA A 360 -4.44 3.85 -5.44
C ALA A 360 -4.80 2.71 -6.38
N SER A 361 -6.08 2.44 -6.58
CA SER A 361 -6.51 1.32 -7.42
C SER A 361 -7.54 1.69 -8.47
N ARG A 362 -7.64 0.81 -9.47
CA ARG A 362 -8.69 0.76 -10.47
C ARG A 362 -9.29 -0.65 -10.47
N SER A 363 -10.62 -0.73 -10.52
CA SER A 363 -11.35 -2.00 -10.51
C SER A 363 -11.45 -2.65 -11.88
N GLY A 364 -11.53 -3.98 -11.88
CA GLY A 364 -12.07 -4.78 -12.98
C GLY A 364 -11.03 -5.21 -14.02
N ASP A 365 -9.85 -5.63 -13.58
CA ASP A 365 -8.88 -6.28 -14.45
C ASP A 365 -8.42 -5.34 -15.59
N VAL A 366 -8.25 -4.06 -15.25
CA VAL A 366 -7.91 -2.97 -16.19
C VAL A 366 -6.52 -2.42 -15.88
N ASP A 367 -5.68 -2.34 -16.92
CA ASP A 367 -4.36 -1.73 -16.77
C ASP A 367 -4.50 -0.21 -16.60
N TRP A 368 -3.74 0.32 -15.66
CA TRP A 368 -3.76 1.72 -15.30
C TRP A 368 -2.33 2.23 -15.10
N GLU A 369 -1.59 2.25 -16.20
CA GLU A 369 -0.20 2.69 -16.24
C GLU A 369 0.02 4.05 -15.55
N ALA A 370 -0.84 5.04 -15.81
CA ALA A 370 -0.72 6.36 -15.19
C ALA A 370 -0.76 6.30 -13.66
N GLY A 371 -1.71 5.55 -13.07
CA GLY A 371 -1.77 5.34 -11.63
C GLY A 371 -0.57 4.56 -11.09
N HIS A 372 -0.14 3.51 -11.79
CA HIS A 372 1.03 2.73 -11.40
C HIS A 372 2.33 3.56 -11.38
N LEU A 373 2.45 4.52 -12.31
CA LEU A 373 3.59 5.44 -12.37
C LEU A 373 3.48 6.58 -11.34
N ALA A 374 2.27 7.04 -11.01
CA ALA A 374 2.05 8.12 -10.06
C ALA A 374 2.24 7.69 -8.58
N MET A 375 1.76 6.50 -8.20
CA MET A 375 1.74 6.03 -6.79
C MET A 375 3.05 5.36 -6.37
N ASP A 376 3.35 5.32 -5.06
CA ASP A 376 4.55 4.64 -4.56
C ASP A 376 4.46 3.11 -4.63
N ALA A 377 3.26 2.56 -4.37
CA ALA A 377 2.98 1.14 -4.41
C ALA A 377 1.85 0.86 -5.43
N PRO A 378 2.16 0.45 -6.68
CA PRO A 378 1.14 0.17 -7.69
C PRO A 378 0.29 -1.06 -7.32
N GLN A 379 -1.00 -1.01 -7.64
CA GLN A 379 -1.93 -2.11 -7.44
C GLN A 379 -3.06 -2.16 -8.49
N VAL A 380 -3.68 -3.34 -8.59
CA VAL A 380 -4.86 -3.64 -9.40
C VAL A 380 -5.88 -4.43 -8.59
N HIS A 381 -7.16 -4.38 -8.95
CA HIS A 381 -8.19 -5.28 -8.41
C HIS A 381 -8.67 -6.27 -9.48
N LEU A 382 -8.77 -7.55 -9.10
CA LEU A 382 -9.00 -8.66 -10.03
C LEU A 382 -10.21 -9.48 -9.61
N TYR A 383 -11.19 -9.61 -10.50
CA TYR A 383 -12.45 -10.32 -10.21
C TYR A 383 -12.85 -11.28 -11.32
N ASP A 384 -12.14 -11.28 -12.46
CA ASP A 384 -12.44 -12.16 -13.60
C ASP A 384 -11.52 -13.38 -13.61
N PHE A 385 -12.00 -14.46 -13.00
CA PHE A 385 -11.28 -15.74 -12.90
C PHE A 385 -11.93 -16.86 -13.72
N ASP A 386 -12.99 -16.57 -14.47
CA ASP A 386 -13.68 -17.56 -15.33
C ASP A 386 -14.06 -18.89 -14.65
N ASN A 387 -14.28 -18.88 -13.32
CA ASN A 387 -14.52 -20.08 -12.50
C ASN A 387 -13.37 -21.10 -12.52
N ASP A 388 -12.13 -20.63 -12.71
CA ASP A 388 -10.94 -21.45 -12.86
C ASP A 388 -9.97 -21.26 -11.68
N ALA A 389 -10.01 -22.20 -10.75
CA ALA A 389 -9.13 -22.17 -9.58
C ALA A 389 -7.65 -22.36 -9.95
N VAL A 390 -7.35 -23.15 -10.99
CA VAL A 390 -5.98 -23.44 -11.43
C VAL A 390 -5.44 -22.26 -12.25
N GLY A 391 -6.26 -21.76 -13.18
CA GLY A 391 -5.97 -20.61 -14.04
C GLY A 391 -5.79 -19.28 -13.31
N ALA A 392 -6.33 -19.16 -12.08
CA ALA A 392 -6.09 -18.00 -11.22
C ALA A 392 -4.59 -17.68 -11.05
N ALA A 393 -3.71 -18.69 -11.02
CA ALA A 393 -2.27 -18.49 -10.97
C ALA A 393 -1.75 -17.67 -12.17
N GLN A 394 -2.21 -17.97 -13.39
CA GLN A 394 -1.79 -17.26 -14.59
C GLN A 394 -2.23 -15.79 -14.54
N VAL A 395 -3.49 -15.54 -14.16
CA VAL A 395 -4.04 -14.20 -14.05
C VAL A 395 -3.22 -13.35 -13.06
N LEU A 396 -2.95 -13.89 -11.87
CA LEU A 396 -2.16 -13.19 -10.85
C LEU A 396 -0.72 -12.95 -11.31
N ALA A 397 -0.10 -13.96 -11.92
CA ALA A 397 1.27 -13.87 -12.41
C ALA A 397 1.42 -12.78 -13.49
N GLU A 398 0.47 -12.67 -14.42
CA GLU A 398 0.49 -11.67 -15.50
C GLU A 398 0.38 -10.25 -14.94
N TRP A 399 -0.58 -9.98 -14.07
CA TRP A 399 -0.78 -8.66 -13.47
C TRP A 399 0.39 -8.24 -12.57
N THR A 400 0.87 -9.16 -11.74
CA THR A 400 2.01 -8.91 -10.86
C THR A 400 3.27 -8.64 -11.68
N SER A 401 3.53 -9.46 -12.71
CA SER A 401 4.68 -9.27 -13.62
C SER A 401 4.60 -7.95 -14.39
N LEU A 402 3.40 -7.54 -14.81
CA LEU A 402 3.19 -6.26 -15.48
C LEU A 402 3.62 -5.09 -14.58
N MET A 403 3.19 -5.09 -13.31
CA MET A 403 3.56 -4.04 -12.36
C MET A 403 5.03 -4.12 -11.96
N PHE A 404 5.56 -5.31 -11.70
CA PHE A 404 6.97 -5.54 -11.38
C PHE A 404 7.89 -5.02 -12.48
N ASN A 405 7.60 -5.30 -13.75
CA ASN A 405 8.43 -4.84 -14.87
C ASN A 405 8.25 -3.36 -15.22
N ARG A 406 7.20 -2.71 -14.72
CA ARG A 406 6.87 -1.32 -15.05
C ARG A 406 7.73 -0.31 -14.29
N ALA A 407 7.96 -0.53 -13.01
CA ALA A 407 8.77 0.36 -12.18
C ALA A 407 9.36 -0.38 -10.97
N GLU A 408 10.53 0.06 -10.50
CA GLU A 408 11.17 -0.43 -9.26
C GLU A 408 10.42 0.06 -8.01
N LYS A 409 9.21 -0.48 -7.80
CA LYS A 409 8.25 -0.13 -6.76
C LYS A 409 7.62 -1.38 -6.13
N PRO A 410 7.23 -1.35 -4.84
CA PRO A 410 6.53 -2.46 -4.21
C PRO A 410 5.13 -2.60 -4.78
N ASN A 411 4.90 -3.65 -5.57
CA ASN A 411 3.61 -3.90 -6.21
C ASN A 411 2.82 -5.00 -5.48
N TRP A 412 1.50 -5.00 -5.63
CA TRP A 412 0.60 -5.98 -5.02
C TRP A 412 -0.77 -5.96 -5.70
N VAL A 413 -1.60 -6.97 -5.43
CA VAL A 413 -3.00 -6.99 -5.87
C VAL A 413 -3.89 -6.57 -4.71
N GLY A 414 -4.51 -5.42 -4.87
CA GLY A 414 -5.20 -4.68 -3.81
C GLY A 414 -6.50 -5.30 -3.33
N GLU A 415 -7.18 -5.97 -4.25
CA GLU A 415 -8.37 -6.76 -4.02
C GLU A 415 -8.40 -7.88 -5.05
N PHE A 416 -8.78 -9.07 -4.62
CA PHE A 416 -9.16 -10.11 -5.55
C PHE A 416 -10.19 -11.05 -4.95
N GLY A 417 -10.84 -11.83 -5.80
CA GLY A 417 -11.64 -12.97 -5.37
C GLY A 417 -12.85 -13.22 -6.26
N VAL A 418 -13.66 -14.19 -5.87
CA VAL A 418 -14.95 -14.50 -6.49
C VAL A 418 -16.02 -14.64 -5.43
N THR A 419 -17.28 -14.36 -5.79
CA THR A 419 -18.39 -14.57 -4.85
C THR A 419 -18.64 -16.06 -4.61
N GLY A 420 -18.95 -16.44 -3.37
CA GLY A 420 -19.23 -17.82 -2.97
C GLY A 420 -17.97 -18.67 -2.78
N ASN A 421 -18.11 -19.84 -2.13
CA ASN A 421 -16.97 -20.65 -1.67
C ASN A 421 -16.57 -21.78 -2.62
N THR A 422 -17.19 -21.87 -3.79
CA THR A 422 -17.07 -23.04 -4.67
C THR A 422 -15.61 -23.38 -5.00
N TYR A 423 -14.81 -22.36 -5.34
CA TYR A 423 -13.42 -22.50 -5.81
C TYR A 423 -12.36 -22.28 -4.72
N TYR A 424 -12.78 -22.08 -3.47
CA TYR A 424 -11.87 -21.91 -2.35
C TYR A 424 -11.69 -23.24 -1.61
N PRO A 425 -10.48 -23.53 -1.10
CA PRO A 425 -9.31 -22.64 -0.97
C PRO A 425 -8.38 -22.57 -2.20
N GLU A 426 -8.61 -23.35 -3.25
CA GLU A 426 -7.68 -23.57 -4.35
C GLU A 426 -7.37 -22.28 -5.14
N LEU A 427 -8.40 -21.48 -5.42
CA LEU A 427 -8.23 -20.17 -6.08
C LEU A 427 -7.32 -19.24 -5.26
N PHE A 428 -7.57 -19.16 -3.95
CA PHE A 428 -6.77 -18.34 -3.04
C PHE A 428 -5.31 -18.82 -2.97
N HIS A 429 -5.11 -20.14 -2.83
CA HIS A 429 -3.78 -20.74 -2.79
C HIS A 429 -2.97 -20.42 -4.06
N ASN A 430 -3.54 -20.69 -5.22
CA ASN A 430 -2.88 -20.44 -6.51
C ASN A 430 -2.57 -18.95 -6.70
N ALA A 431 -3.46 -18.06 -6.27
CA ALA A 431 -3.26 -16.62 -6.35
C ALA A 431 -2.08 -16.13 -5.50
N ILE A 432 -2.00 -16.52 -4.22
CA ILE A 432 -0.95 -16.03 -3.32
C ILE A 432 0.45 -16.53 -3.71
N TRP A 433 0.56 -17.78 -4.18
CA TRP A 433 1.84 -18.36 -4.61
C TRP A 433 2.32 -17.78 -5.94
N ALA A 434 1.43 -17.61 -6.92
CA ALA A 434 1.76 -16.98 -8.18
C ALA A 434 2.23 -15.53 -8.01
N ALA A 435 1.55 -14.76 -7.15
CA ALA A 435 1.94 -13.38 -6.84
C ALA A 435 3.31 -13.29 -6.17
N LEU A 436 3.61 -14.16 -5.18
CA LEU A 436 4.94 -14.23 -4.57
C LEU A 436 6.02 -14.56 -5.62
N ALA A 437 5.77 -15.59 -6.44
CA ALA A 437 6.71 -16.08 -7.44
C ALA A 437 7.00 -15.09 -8.58
N THR A 438 6.14 -14.09 -8.75
CA THR A 438 6.28 -13.02 -9.74
C THR A 438 6.67 -11.67 -9.14
N GLY A 439 6.97 -11.63 -7.83
CA GLY A 439 7.58 -10.48 -7.18
C GLY A 439 6.62 -9.46 -6.56
N ALA A 440 5.42 -9.87 -6.17
CA ALA A 440 4.58 -9.05 -5.30
C ALA A 440 5.29 -8.79 -3.95
N ALA A 441 5.08 -7.62 -3.37
CA ALA A 441 5.60 -7.24 -2.04
C ALA A 441 4.70 -7.72 -0.88
N MET A 442 3.45 -8.06 -1.21
CA MET A 442 2.39 -8.44 -0.29
C MET A 442 1.50 -9.46 -1.00
N THR A 443 0.82 -10.32 -0.23
CA THR A 443 -0.20 -11.19 -0.79
C THR A 443 -1.27 -10.39 -1.55
N PRO A 444 -1.86 -10.95 -2.61
CA PRO A 444 -3.14 -10.47 -3.10
C PRO A 444 -4.14 -10.39 -1.95
N ALA A 445 -4.86 -9.28 -1.80
CA ALA A 445 -5.79 -9.12 -0.69
C ALA A 445 -7.16 -9.70 -1.03
N GLU A 446 -7.46 -10.88 -0.49
CA GLU A 446 -8.76 -11.54 -0.70
C GLU A 446 -9.91 -10.67 -0.19
N TRP A 447 -10.90 -10.40 -1.04
CA TRP A 447 -12.00 -9.50 -0.72
C TRP A 447 -13.05 -10.17 0.17
N ASN A 448 -13.12 -9.72 1.42
CA ASN A 448 -14.09 -10.18 2.41
C ASN A 448 -15.01 -9.03 2.84
N SER A 449 -16.30 -9.18 2.57
CA SER A 449 -17.32 -8.23 3.03
C SER A 449 -18.53 -8.90 3.67
N GLY A 450 -18.45 -10.21 3.95
CA GLY A 450 -19.60 -11.03 4.30
C GLY A 450 -20.60 -11.15 3.14
N GLY A 451 -21.76 -11.74 3.43
CA GLY A 451 -22.78 -12.01 2.40
C GLY A 451 -22.22 -12.90 1.30
N GLY A 452 -22.30 -12.45 0.04
CA GLY A 452 -21.80 -13.19 -1.13
C GLY A 452 -20.27 -13.28 -1.23
N TRP A 453 -19.52 -12.37 -0.59
CA TRP A 453 -18.05 -12.35 -0.59
C TRP A 453 -17.44 -13.03 0.64
N MET A 454 -18.29 -13.57 1.52
CA MET A 454 -17.87 -14.45 2.62
C MET A 454 -16.79 -13.84 3.53
N ARG A 455 -15.99 -14.72 4.15
CA ARG A 455 -14.89 -14.42 5.07
C ARG A 455 -13.76 -15.42 4.85
N MET A 456 -12.57 -15.10 5.33
CA MET A 456 -11.44 -16.03 5.38
C MET A 456 -11.85 -17.36 6.04
N SER A 457 -11.64 -18.47 5.34
CA SER A 457 -11.89 -19.81 5.84
C SER A 457 -10.68 -20.30 6.64
N PRO A 458 -10.84 -21.27 7.56
CA PRO A 458 -9.71 -21.86 8.27
C PRO A 458 -8.61 -22.38 7.36
N GLU A 459 -8.96 -22.92 6.18
CA GLU A 459 -7.97 -23.45 5.23
C GLU A 459 -7.23 -22.33 4.48
N MET A 460 -7.89 -21.20 4.18
CA MET A 460 -7.19 -20.03 3.61
C MET A 460 -6.22 -19.41 4.61
N LEU A 461 -6.62 -19.31 5.89
CA LEU A 461 -5.73 -18.87 6.98
C LEU A 461 -4.55 -19.83 7.17
N ALA A 462 -4.79 -21.14 7.10
CA ALA A 462 -3.72 -22.13 7.12
C ALA A 462 -2.78 -21.96 5.90
N GLY A 463 -3.31 -21.66 4.71
CA GLY A 463 -2.54 -21.33 3.51
C GLY A 463 -1.61 -20.13 3.71
N LEU A 464 -2.11 -19.05 4.32
CA LEU A 464 -1.29 -17.88 4.66
C LEU A 464 -0.19 -18.22 5.67
N ALA A 465 -0.48 -19.02 6.69
CA ALA A 465 0.54 -19.46 7.66
C ALA A 465 1.65 -20.30 6.99
N ARG A 466 1.29 -21.16 6.03
CA ARG A 466 2.25 -21.93 5.22
C ARG A 466 3.09 -21.04 4.32
N LEU A 467 2.49 -20.03 3.67
CA LEU A 467 3.22 -19.02 2.90
C LEU A 467 4.18 -18.23 3.81
N GLY A 468 3.71 -17.80 4.98
CA GLY A 468 4.48 -17.07 5.97
C GLY A 468 5.73 -17.82 6.42
N THR A 469 5.61 -19.13 6.65
CA THR A 469 6.75 -20.01 6.96
C THR A 469 7.76 -20.09 5.80
N PHE A 470 7.31 -20.01 4.56
CA PHE A 470 8.20 -20.03 3.39
C PHE A 470 8.97 -18.72 3.21
N VAL A 471 8.32 -17.58 3.46
CA VAL A 471 8.93 -16.25 3.26
C VAL A 471 9.70 -15.72 4.47
N SER A 472 9.57 -16.33 5.65
CA SER A 472 10.21 -15.85 6.90
C SER A 472 11.72 -15.70 6.79
N ASP A 473 12.36 -16.54 5.98
CA ASP A 473 13.81 -16.61 5.82
C ASP A 473 14.28 -15.99 4.48
N LEU A 474 13.38 -15.33 3.74
CA LEU A 474 13.67 -14.73 2.44
C LEU A 474 13.72 -13.20 2.54
N PRO A 475 14.93 -12.62 2.65
CA PRO A 475 15.05 -11.17 2.69
C PRO A 475 14.98 -10.59 1.27
N LEU A 476 13.79 -10.63 0.65
CA LEU A 476 13.57 -10.27 -0.76
C LEU A 476 14.11 -8.88 -1.12
N ALA A 477 13.94 -7.90 -0.22
CA ALA A 477 14.52 -6.56 -0.40
C ALA A 477 16.05 -6.60 -0.53
N GLN A 478 16.73 -7.44 0.26
CA GLN A 478 18.20 -7.54 0.28
C GLN A 478 18.74 -8.41 -0.86
N LEU A 479 18.02 -9.48 -1.21
CA LEU A 479 18.37 -10.36 -2.33
C LEU A 479 18.33 -9.64 -3.68
N LYS A 480 17.54 -8.57 -3.78
CA LYS A 480 17.33 -7.77 -4.99
C LYS A 480 17.08 -8.64 -6.24
N PRO A 481 16.09 -9.54 -6.18
CA PRO A 481 15.87 -10.51 -7.23
C PRO A 481 15.31 -9.84 -8.48
N THR A 482 15.55 -10.49 -9.62
CA THR A 482 14.95 -10.15 -10.91
C THR A 482 14.10 -11.31 -11.41
N ALA A 483 13.07 -11.01 -12.21
CA ALA A 483 12.26 -12.05 -12.83
C ALA A 483 13.12 -12.97 -13.70
N VAL A 484 12.88 -14.27 -13.60
CA VAL A 484 13.53 -15.30 -14.42
C VAL A 484 12.51 -16.02 -15.28
N THR A 485 12.96 -16.51 -16.44
CA THR A 485 12.11 -17.34 -17.31
C THR A 485 12.32 -18.81 -16.97
N LEU A 486 11.23 -19.51 -16.66
CA LEU A 486 11.21 -20.94 -16.41
C LEU A 486 10.58 -21.67 -17.61
N SER A 487 11.17 -22.80 -17.98
CA SER A 487 10.59 -23.76 -18.91
C SER A 487 10.63 -25.16 -18.30
N SER A 488 9.49 -25.83 -18.23
CA SER A 488 9.39 -27.19 -17.72
C SER A 488 9.72 -28.25 -18.79
N SER A 489 10.25 -29.39 -18.36
CA SER A 489 10.36 -30.60 -19.20
C SER A 489 9.03 -31.33 -19.39
N ASP A 490 8.06 -31.10 -18.51
CA ASP A 490 6.69 -31.58 -18.61
C ASP A 490 5.79 -30.47 -19.18
N PRO A 491 5.09 -30.68 -20.32
CA PRO A 491 4.24 -29.67 -20.93
C PRO A 491 3.03 -29.26 -20.09
N ASP A 492 2.65 -30.04 -19.07
CA ASP A 492 1.54 -29.74 -18.17
C ASP A 492 2.01 -29.03 -16.88
N VAL A 493 3.30 -28.70 -16.78
CA VAL A 493 3.86 -27.97 -15.64
C VAL A 493 4.33 -26.60 -16.09
N ARG A 494 3.91 -25.56 -15.37
CA ARG A 494 4.36 -24.18 -15.54
C ARG A 494 5.03 -23.67 -14.27
N GLY A 495 5.71 -22.53 -14.35
CA GLY A 495 6.30 -21.92 -13.17
C GLY A 495 6.78 -20.51 -13.39
N TRP A 496 6.98 -19.81 -12.28
CA TRP A 496 7.46 -18.44 -12.20
C TRP A 496 8.53 -18.33 -11.14
N GLY A 497 9.42 -17.35 -11.26
CA GLY A 497 10.46 -17.15 -10.26
C GLY A 497 11.10 -15.78 -10.31
N ILE A 498 11.75 -15.45 -9.20
CA ILE A 498 12.50 -14.23 -8.97
C ILE A 498 13.82 -14.62 -8.30
N ILE A 499 14.95 -14.32 -8.95
CA ILE A 499 16.28 -14.75 -8.52
C ILE A 499 17.25 -13.56 -8.53
N GLY A 500 18.00 -13.40 -7.45
CA GLY A 500 19.15 -12.50 -7.32
C GLY A 500 20.46 -13.27 -7.28
N ALA A 501 21.58 -12.57 -7.09
CA ALA A 501 22.91 -13.17 -7.09
C ALA A 501 23.10 -14.21 -5.96
N ASP A 502 22.56 -13.90 -4.78
CA ASP A 502 22.72 -14.72 -3.57
C ASP A 502 21.56 -15.70 -3.34
N GLY A 503 20.54 -15.66 -4.20
CA GLY A 503 19.38 -16.54 -4.10
C GLY A 503 18.06 -15.89 -4.50
N GLY A 504 16.98 -16.61 -4.26
CA GLY A 504 15.61 -16.19 -4.55
C GLY A 504 14.65 -17.36 -4.41
N LEU A 505 13.59 -17.34 -5.20
CA LEU A 505 12.59 -18.40 -5.18
C LEU A 505 11.98 -18.65 -6.55
N PHE A 506 11.40 -19.83 -6.70
CA PHE A 506 10.47 -20.12 -7.78
C PHE A 506 9.34 -21.03 -7.29
N TRP A 507 8.25 -21.02 -8.03
CA TRP A 507 7.07 -21.86 -7.77
C TRP A 507 6.64 -22.50 -9.08
N VAL A 508 6.23 -23.77 -9.01
CA VAL A 508 5.73 -24.54 -10.15
C VAL A 508 4.34 -25.07 -9.84
N GLN A 509 3.53 -25.20 -10.89
CA GLN A 509 2.14 -25.64 -10.81
C GLN A 509 1.87 -26.65 -11.93
N ASP A 510 1.22 -27.76 -11.60
CA ASP A 510 0.48 -28.58 -12.57
C ASP A 510 -0.74 -27.79 -13.05
N PHE A 511 -0.79 -27.50 -14.35
CA PHE A 511 -1.90 -26.78 -14.96
C PHE A 511 -2.73 -27.65 -15.92
N SER A 512 -2.57 -28.98 -15.88
CA SER A 512 -3.32 -29.92 -16.74
C SER A 512 -4.84 -29.85 -16.59
N LEU A 513 -5.32 -29.38 -15.44
CA LEU A 513 -6.74 -29.18 -15.12
C LEU A 513 -7.16 -27.70 -15.16
N GLU A 514 -6.38 -26.83 -15.80
CA GLU A 514 -6.81 -25.45 -16.09
C GLU A 514 -8.14 -25.45 -16.86
N GLY A 515 -9.10 -24.64 -16.37
CA GLY A 515 -10.47 -24.56 -16.88
C GLY A 515 -11.37 -25.75 -16.53
N ALA A 516 -10.89 -26.73 -15.76
CA ALA A 516 -11.70 -27.87 -15.33
C ALA A 516 -12.66 -27.48 -14.18
N PRO A 517 -13.82 -28.17 -14.05
CA PRO A 517 -14.67 -28.01 -12.88
C PRO A 517 -13.94 -28.35 -11.57
N ILE A 518 -14.26 -27.63 -10.49
CA ILE A 518 -13.57 -27.78 -9.21
C ILE A 518 -13.64 -29.20 -8.63
N GLU A 519 -14.70 -29.96 -8.93
CA GLU A 519 -14.82 -31.35 -8.48
C GLU A 519 -13.80 -32.27 -9.15
N GLN A 520 -13.35 -31.94 -10.37
CA GLN A 520 -12.29 -32.69 -11.04
C GLN A 520 -10.92 -32.32 -10.48
N VAL A 521 -10.67 -31.03 -10.25
CA VAL A 521 -9.44 -30.55 -9.60
C VAL A 521 -9.26 -31.23 -8.25
N ARG A 522 -10.30 -31.26 -7.40
CA ARG A 522 -10.24 -31.90 -6.07
C ARG A 522 -10.16 -33.41 -6.07
N ALA A 523 -10.51 -34.05 -7.18
CA ALA A 523 -10.45 -35.50 -7.31
C ALA A 523 -9.16 -35.98 -7.97
N ASP A 524 -8.31 -35.04 -8.40
CA ASP A 524 -7.03 -35.38 -8.98
C ASP A 524 -6.06 -35.90 -7.92
N GLU A 525 -5.37 -36.98 -8.28
CA GLU A 525 -4.34 -37.62 -7.46
C GLU A 525 -3.08 -37.82 -8.33
N THR A 526 -2.96 -37.04 -9.41
CA THR A 526 -1.87 -37.17 -10.38
C THR A 526 -0.56 -36.72 -9.74
N VAL A 527 0.39 -37.65 -9.59
CA VAL A 527 1.75 -37.33 -9.15
C VAL A 527 2.63 -37.10 -10.37
N ARG A 528 3.16 -35.89 -10.50
CA ARG A 528 4.19 -35.51 -11.48
C ARG A 528 5.55 -36.07 -11.05
N GLN A 529 6.18 -36.84 -11.93
CA GLN A 529 7.46 -37.51 -11.67
C GLN A 529 8.49 -37.23 -12.74
N GLY A 530 9.76 -37.12 -12.33
CA GLY A 530 10.87 -36.91 -13.27
C GLY A 530 10.82 -35.56 -14.00
N VAL A 531 10.11 -34.58 -13.44
CA VAL A 531 10.02 -33.23 -13.99
C VAL A 531 11.30 -32.46 -13.66
N SER A 532 11.72 -31.58 -14.56
CA SER A 532 12.78 -30.61 -14.33
C SER A 532 12.38 -29.27 -14.90
N VAL A 533 12.87 -28.19 -14.30
CA VAL A 533 12.74 -26.85 -14.86
C VAL A 533 14.10 -26.36 -15.33
N SER A 534 14.11 -25.74 -16.50
CA SER A 534 15.25 -25.01 -17.04
C SER A 534 15.01 -23.53 -16.79
N MET A 535 15.94 -22.90 -16.07
CA MET A 535 15.86 -21.50 -15.70
C MET A 535 16.90 -20.67 -16.46
N ALA A 536 16.43 -19.71 -17.24
CA ALA A 536 17.29 -18.75 -17.92
C ALA A 536 17.60 -17.56 -17.00
N GLY A 537 18.84 -17.06 -17.05
CA GLY A 537 19.25 -15.86 -16.31
C GLY A 537 19.89 -16.12 -14.94
N MET A 538 19.99 -17.38 -14.50
CA MET A 538 20.80 -17.72 -13.32
C MET A 538 22.29 -17.49 -13.61
N ALA A 539 23.00 -16.93 -12.63
CA ALA A 539 24.45 -16.85 -12.70
C ALA A 539 25.06 -18.25 -12.61
N ALA A 540 26.28 -18.40 -13.15
CA ALA A 540 27.01 -19.65 -12.97
C ALA A 540 27.45 -19.79 -11.51
N GLY A 541 27.26 -20.98 -10.95
CA GLY A 541 27.52 -21.20 -9.53
C GLY A 541 26.90 -22.48 -9.03
N VAL A 542 27.11 -22.71 -7.73
CA VAL A 542 26.53 -23.84 -7.01
C VAL A 542 25.40 -23.30 -6.13
N TYR A 543 24.22 -23.89 -6.26
CA TYR A 543 23.03 -23.45 -5.55
C TYR A 543 22.47 -24.58 -4.68
N GLU A 544 22.09 -24.25 -3.45
CA GLU A 544 21.19 -25.08 -2.66
C GLU A 544 19.76 -24.87 -3.11
N ILE A 545 19.06 -25.95 -3.41
CA ILE A 545 17.64 -25.94 -3.68
C ILE A 545 16.93 -26.54 -2.47
N ARG A 546 15.99 -25.80 -1.90
CA ARG A 546 15.16 -26.22 -0.76
C ARG A 546 13.70 -26.31 -1.22
N PRO A 547 13.23 -27.50 -1.61
CA PRO A 547 11.83 -27.69 -1.99
C PRO A 547 10.91 -27.55 -0.78
N TYR A 548 9.71 -27.05 -1.01
CA TYR A 548 8.71 -26.78 0.01
C TYR A 548 7.33 -27.20 -0.48
N HIS A 549 6.70 -28.09 0.27
CA HIS A 549 5.34 -28.53 0.00
C HIS A 549 4.37 -27.44 0.46
N THR A 550 3.74 -26.76 -0.50
CA THR A 550 2.91 -25.55 -0.29
C THR A 550 1.62 -25.83 0.48
N TRP A 551 0.98 -26.98 0.28
CA TRP A 551 -0.21 -27.42 1.02
C TRP A 551 0.07 -28.02 2.41
N GLN A 552 1.23 -28.65 2.61
CA GLN A 552 1.60 -29.23 3.91
C GLN A 552 2.39 -28.28 4.81
N GLY A 553 3.05 -27.28 4.22
CA GLY A 553 3.87 -26.32 4.95
C GLY A 553 5.21 -26.89 5.42
N ALA A 554 5.80 -27.80 4.64
CA ALA A 554 6.98 -28.55 5.06
C ALA A 554 8.08 -28.51 3.99
N TYR A 555 9.32 -28.27 4.43
CA TYR A 555 10.50 -28.43 3.58
C TYR A 555 10.82 -29.91 3.35
N LEU A 556 11.20 -30.24 2.12
CA LEU A 556 11.76 -31.53 1.76
C LEU A 556 13.30 -31.49 1.88
N ASP A 557 13.94 -32.64 1.66
CA ASP A 557 15.40 -32.73 1.65
C ASP A 557 16.00 -31.78 0.60
N ALA A 558 16.88 -30.89 1.07
CA ALA A 558 17.61 -29.98 0.21
C ALA A 558 18.65 -30.73 -0.64
N TYR A 559 18.89 -30.23 -1.85
CA TYR A 559 19.91 -30.76 -2.75
C TYR A 559 20.67 -29.63 -3.43
N THR A 560 21.72 -29.97 -4.17
CA THR A 560 22.59 -28.98 -4.81
C THR A 560 22.54 -29.11 -6.32
N VAL A 561 22.47 -27.97 -7.01
CA VAL A 561 22.52 -27.87 -8.47
C VAL A 561 23.70 -26.98 -8.87
N GLU A 562 24.43 -27.38 -9.90
CA GLU A 562 25.51 -26.59 -10.50
C GLU A 562 25.01 -25.97 -11.80
N CYS A 563 24.96 -24.65 -11.86
CA CYS A 563 24.57 -23.90 -13.05
C CYS A 563 25.83 -23.50 -13.83
N ALA A 564 25.89 -23.85 -15.11
CA ALA A 564 27.03 -23.54 -15.96
C ALA A 564 26.94 -22.13 -16.59
N VAL A 565 28.09 -21.58 -16.96
CA VAL A 565 28.16 -20.27 -17.65
C VAL A 565 27.52 -20.39 -19.03
N ASN A 566 26.62 -19.46 -19.37
CA ASN A 566 25.92 -19.38 -20.67
C ASN A 566 25.00 -20.56 -21.01
N GLU A 567 24.62 -21.39 -20.04
CA GLU A 567 23.64 -22.45 -20.21
C GLU A 567 22.44 -22.22 -19.26
N PRO A 568 21.21 -22.55 -19.66
CA PRO A 568 20.08 -22.56 -18.72
C PRO A 568 20.36 -23.53 -17.57
N CYS A 569 20.06 -23.11 -16.34
CA CYS A 569 20.25 -23.98 -15.19
C CYS A 569 19.10 -24.98 -15.10
N VAL A 570 19.43 -26.28 -15.13
CA VAL A 570 18.43 -27.36 -15.07
C VAL A 570 18.30 -27.84 -13.64
N ILE A 571 17.12 -27.66 -13.05
CA ILE A 571 16.78 -28.02 -11.68
C ILE A 571 15.79 -29.20 -11.72
N PRO A 572 16.17 -30.41 -11.26
CA PRO A 572 15.25 -31.53 -11.16
C PRO A 572 14.28 -31.31 -10.01
N LEU A 573 12.99 -31.56 -10.23
CA LEU A 573 11.97 -31.39 -9.19
C LEU A 573 11.75 -32.73 -8.45
N PRO A 574 11.50 -32.71 -7.13
CA PRO A 574 10.88 -33.85 -6.45
C PRO A 574 9.51 -34.18 -7.05
N ASP A 575 9.02 -35.39 -6.76
CA ASP A 575 7.65 -35.75 -7.11
C ASP A 575 6.65 -34.83 -6.37
N PHE A 576 5.60 -34.38 -7.07
CA PHE A 576 4.57 -33.50 -6.53
C PHE A 576 3.20 -33.73 -7.19
N GLU A 577 2.12 -33.32 -6.54
CA GLU A 577 0.75 -33.45 -7.06
C GLU A 577 0.30 -32.15 -7.74
N ASP A 578 -0.07 -31.14 -6.97
CA ASP A 578 -0.60 -29.88 -7.50
C ASP A 578 0.49 -28.85 -7.84
N ASP A 579 1.31 -28.52 -6.84
CA ASP A 579 2.27 -27.43 -6.93
C ASP A 579 3.40 -27.57 -5.90
N MET A 580 4.49 -26.84 -6.12
CA MET A 580 5.63 -26.85 -5.21
C MET A 580 6.41 -25.53 -5.28
N ALA A 581 6.86 -25.06 -4.12
CA ALA A 581 7.72 -23.87 -4.02
C ALA A 581 9.16 -24.27 -3.73
N PHE A 582 10.11 -23.43 -4.11
CA PHE A 582 11.53 -23.71 -3.96
C PHE A 582 12.25 -22.43 -3.54
N GLN A 583 13.03 -22.51 -2.46
CA GLN A 583 14.06 -21.51 -2.21
C GLN A 583 15.34 -21.92 -2.95
N VAL A 584 16.01 -20.93 -3.54
CA VAL A 584 17.30 -21.09 -4.22
C VAL A 584 18.30 -20.24 -3.46
N LEU A 585 19.38 -20.84 -2.95
CA LEU A 585 20.40 -20.14 -2.16
C LEU A 585 21.77 -20.33 -2.81
N GLY A 586 22.49 -19.24 -3.08
CA GLY A 586 23.88 -19.32 -3.57
C GLY A 586 24.82 -19.87 -2.50
N LYS A 587 25.72 -20.80 -2.86
CA LYS A 587 26.75 -21.36 -1.97
C LYS A 587 28.13 -20.75 -2.16
#